data_AF-T1BL28-F1
#
_entry.id   AF-T1BL28-F1
#
_cell.length_a   1.000
_cell.length_b   1.000
_cell.length_c   1.000
_cell.angle_alpha   90.00
_cell.angle_beta   90.00
_cell.angle_gamma   90.00
#
_symmetry.space_group_name_H-M   'P 1'
#
loop_
_entity.id
_entity.type
_entity.pdbx_description
1 polymer ?
#
loop_
_entity_poly.entity_id
_entity_poly.type
_entity_poly.pdbx_seq_one_letter_code
_entity_poly.pdbx_strand_id
1 'polypeptide(L)'
;MQAIGVIPRYGGVLIHDGWASYLAYEHCGHGRCGAHLLRELAFLVEVDGYPWAKNMKRLLQHTPARRSRGANAKRSVPASTTTSKNGTATS
;
A
#
# COMPACT_ATOMS: atom_id res chain seq x y z
N MET A 1 -6.93 3.12 10.90
CA MET A 1 -7.25 2.08 9.90
C MET A 1 -6.66 0.72 10.30
N GLN A 2 -6.87 0.27 11.55
CA GLN A 2 -6.40 -1.04 12.04
C GLN A 2 -7.48 -2.13 11.98
N ALA A 3 -8.64 -1.83 11.38
CA ALA A 3 -9.89 -2.49 11.70
C ALA A 3 -10.05 -3.95 11.20
N ILE A 4 -9.11 -4.49 10.41
CA ILE A 4 -9.28 -5.84 9.82
C ILE A 4 -8.01 -6.72 9.98
N GLY A 5 -6.90 -6.19 10.53
CA GLY A 5 -5.68 -6.98 10.74
C GLY A 5 -5.00 -7.56 9.47
N VAL A 6 -5.53 -7.24 8.28
CA VAL A 6 -5.05 -7.76 6.98
C VAL A 6 -3.82 -6.99 6.49
N ILE A 7 -3.86 -5.65 6.52
CA ILE A 7 -2.76 -4.80 6.03
C ILE A 7 -1.47 -4.98 6.85
N PRO A 8 -1.49 -5.05 8.19
CA PRO A 8 -0.28 -5.29 8.99
C PRO A 8 0.43 -6.63 8.71
N ARG A 9 -0.26 -7.59 8.09
CA ARG A 9 0.28 -8.93 7.78
C ARG A 9 0.60 -9.12 6.30
N TYR A 10 0.22 -8.16 5.46
CA TYR A 10 0.48 -8.18 4.04
C TYR A 10 1.95 -7.85 3.79
N GLY A 11 2.65 -8.61 2.94
CA GLY A 11 4.05 -8.37 2.57
C GLY A 11 4.25 -8.06 1.09
N GLY A 12 3.16 -7.79 0.36
CA GLY A 12 3.19 -7.47 -1.07
C GLY A 12 3.29 -5.97 -1.34
N VAL A 13 2.83 -5.56 -2.52
CA VAL A 13 2.73 -4.13 -2.90
C VAL A 13 1.30 -3.67 -2.69
N LEU A 14 1.11 -2.73 -1.76
CA LEU A 14 -0.16 -2.08 -1.49
C LEU A 14 -0.40 -0.99 -2.54
N ILE A 15 -1.43 -1.17 -3.37
CA ILE A 15 -1.90 -0.13 -4.29
C ILE A 15 -3.01 0.66 -3.60
N HIS A 16 -2.76 1.95 -3.33
CA HIS A 16 -3.70 2.81 -2.60
C HIS A 16 -3.95 4.15 -3.33
N ASP A 17 -4.90 4.91 -2.82
CA ASP A 17 -5.39 6.20 -3.35
C ASP A 17 -4.53 7.41 -2.94
N GLY A 18 -3.44 7.18 -2.20
CA GLY A 18 -2.52 8.23 -1.77
C GLY A 18 -2.77 8.79 -0.37
N TRP A 19 -3.70 8.22 0.41
CA TRP A 19 -3.87 8.63 1.81
C TRP A 19 -2.64 8.39 2.68
N ALA A 20 -2.28 9.39 3.49
CA ALA A 20 -1.09 9.39 4.33
C ALA A 20 -1.10 8.27 5.40
N SER A 21 -2.29 7.81 5.83
CA SER A 21 -2.42 6.71 6.80
C SER A 21 -1.83 5.39 6.30
N TYR A 22 -1.75 5.18 4.99
CA TYR A 22 -1.14 3.99 4.42
C TYR A 22 0.40 4.02 4.49
N LEU A 23 1.01 5.21 4.58
CA LEU A 23 2.46 5.36 4.69
C LEU A 23 3.01 4.79 6.01
N ALA A 24 2.15 4.63 7.02
CA ALA A 24 2.52 3.98 8.29
C ALA A 24 2.86 2.48 8.15
N TYR A 25 2.58 1.87 6.99
CA TYR A 25 2.86 0.46 6.70
C TYR A 25 4.15 0.30 5.90
N GLU A 26 5.29 0.61 6.54
CA GLU A 26 6.63 0.54 5.91
C GLU A 26 7.04 -0.88 5.49
N HIS A 27 6.38 -1.90 6.04
CA HIS A 27 6.67 -3.32 5.75
C HIS A 27 6.14 -3.79 4.38
N CYS A 28 5.35 -2.97 3.68
CA CYS A 28 4.83 -3.24 2.35
C CYS A 28 5.51 -2.36 1.29
N GLY A 29 5.58 -2.84 0.05
CA GLY A 29 5.79 -1.93 -1.07
C GLY A 29 4.56 -1.05 -1.27
N HIS A 30 4.74 0.19 -1.73
CA HIS A 30 3.63 1.12 -1.98
C HIS A 30 3.52 1.46 -3.46
N GLY A 31 2.30 1.51 -3.97
CA GLY A 31 1.99 2.02 -5.29
C GLY A 31 0.73 2.86 -5.26
N ARG A 32 0.65 3.83 -6.18
CA ARG A 32 -0.58 4.62 -6.37
C ARG A 32 -1.51 3.92 -7.36
N CYS A 33 -2.81 4.02 -7.10
CA CYS A 33 -3.83 3.49 -7.99
C CYS A 33 -3.84 4.27 -9.31
N GLY A 34 -3.56 3.57 -10.42
CA GLY A 34 -3.55 4.16 -11.76
C GLY A 34 -4.90 4.78 -12.14
N ALA A 35 -6.03 4.22 -11.71
CA ALA A 35 -7.35 4.78 -11.98
C ALA A 35 -7.56 6.15 -11.30
N HIS A 36 -7.11 6.31 -10.05
CA HIS A 36 -7.16 7.59 -9.35
C HIS A 36 -6.26 8.62 -10.02
N LEU A 37 -5.02 8.22 -10.37
CA LEU A 37 -4.08 9.08 -11.07
C LEU A 37 -4.62 9.54 -12.44
N LEU A 38 -5.27 8.65 -13.20
CA LEU A 38 -5.88 9.00 -14.49
C LEU A 38 -7.05 9.98 -14.35
N ARG A 39 -7.83 9.89 -13.26
CA ARG A 39 -8.91 10.85 -12.98
C ARG A 39 -8.35 12.22 -12.64
N GLU A 40 -7.30 12.28 -11.83
CA GLU A 40 -6.62 13.54 -11.48
C GLU A 40 -5.99 14.18 -12.72
N LEU A 41 -5.32 13.40 -13.57
CA LEU A 41 -4.78 13.88 -14.84
C LEU A 41 -5.87 14.34 -15.82
N ALA A 42 -7.05 13.72 -15.81
CA ALA A 42 -8.16 14.19 -16.64
C ALA A 42 -8.62 15.59 -16.21
N PHE A 43 -8.76 15.82 -14.90
CA PHE A 43 -9.11 17.12 -14.35
C PHE A 43 -8.08 18.20 -14.72
N LEU A 44 -6.78 17.93 -14.59
CA LEU A 44 -5.71 18.87 -14.96
C LEU A 44 -5.69 19.21 -16.46
N VAL A 45 -6.12 18.27 -17.31
CA VAL A 45 -6.26 18.53 -18.75
C VAL A 45 -7.49 19.38 -19.04
N GLU A 46 -8.59 19.17 -18.32
CA GLU A 46 -9.86 19.87 -18.53
C GLU A 46 -9.83 21.31 -17.99
N VAL A 47 -9.19 21.56 -16.85
CA VAL A 47 -9.16 22.88 -16.19
C VAL A 47 -8.03 23.77 -16.72
N ASP A 48 -6.80 23.24 -16.75
CA ASP A 48 -5.61 24.04 -17.01
C ASP A 48 -5.04 23.82 -18.41
N GLY A 49 -5.52 22.80 -19.13
CA GLY A 49 -5.07 22.49 -20.48
C GLY A 49 -3.61 22.02 -20.56
N TYR A 50 -3.02 21.56 -19.45
CA TYR A 50 -1.59 21.26 -19.38
C TYR A 50 -1.18 20.15 -20.38
N PRO A 51 -0.29 20.44 -21.36
CA PRO A 51 0.13 19.44 -22.36
C PRO A 51 0.85 18.24 -21.72
N TRP A 52 1.59 18.46 -20.64
CA TRP A 52 2.27 17.39 -19.91
C TRP A 52 1.28 16.40 -19.29
N ALA A 53 0.14 16.87 -18.77
CA ALA A 53 -0.87 16.03 -18.14
C ALA A 53 -1.54 15.12 -19.19
N LYS A 54 -1.77 15.65 -20.39
CA LYS A 54 -2.28 14.88 -21.54
C LYS A 54 -1.29 13.78 -21.96
N ASN A 55 0.00 14.11 -22.03
CA ASN A 55 1.06 13.14 -22.36
C ASN A 55 1.19 12.06 -21.29
N MET A 56 1.12 12.43 -20.01
CA MET A 56 1.16 11.47 -18.90
C MET A 56 -0.06 10.55 -18.86
N LYS A 57 -1.26 11.10 -19.09
CA LYS A 57 -2.48 10.29 -19.23
C LYS A 57 -2.34 9.26 -20.35
N ARG A 58 -1.83 9.68 -21.51
CA ARG A 58 -1.59 8.78 -22.66
C ARG A 58 -0.56 7.70 -22.32
N LEU A 59 0.56 8.07 -21.70
CA LEU A 59 1.62 7.15 -21.29
C LEU A 59 1.08 6.08 -20.35
N LEU A 60 0.33 6.48 -19.32
CA LEU A 60 -0.22 5.56 -18.32
C LEU A 60 -1.30 4.63 -18.89
N GLN A 61 -2.05 5.06 -19.90
CA GLN A 61 -3.04 4.23 -20.58
C GLN A 61 -2.41 3.18 -21.52
N HIS A 62 -1.27 3.50 -22.12
CA HIS A 62 -0.62 2.65 -23.14
C HIS A 62 0.55 1.83 -22.59
N THR A 63 0.98 2.11 -21.35
CA THR A 63 2.00 1.30 -20.68
C THR A 63 1.30 0.13 -20.00
N PRO A 64 1.51 -1.12 -20.44
CA PRO A 64 1.02 -2.27 -19.71
C PRO A 64 1.69 -2.26 -18.33
N ALA A 65 0.88 -2.13 -17.27
CA ALA A 65 1.39 -2.17 -15.91
C ALA A 65 2.20 -3.45 -15.72
N ARG A 66 3.49 -3.32 -15.40
CA ARG A 66 4.33 -4.47 -15.02
C ARG A 66 3.71 -5.06 -13.76
N ARG A 67 2.93 -6.13 -13.93
CA ARG A 67 2.29 -6.84 -12.83
C ARG A 67 3.41 -7.36 -11.94
N SER A 68 3.49 -6.85 -10.72
CA SER A 68 4.30 -7.47 -9.68
C SER A 68 3.76 -8.88 -9.50
N ARG A 69 4.56 -9.89 -9.84
CA ARG A 69 4.23 -11.27 -9.49
C ARG A 69 4.26 -11.31 -7.98
N GLY A 70 3.10 -11.49 -7.34
CA GLY A 70 3.02 -11.68 -5.90
C GLY A 70 3.82 -12.93 -5.56
N ALA A 71 5.03 -12.77 -5.04
CA ALA A 71 5.73 -13.88 -4.41
C ALA A 71 4.87 -14.26 -3.19
N ASN A 72 4.25 -15.44 -3.26
CA ASN A 72 3.46 -15.98 -2.16
C ASN A 72 4.40 -16.32 -1.00
N ALA A 73 4.76 -15.29 -0.22
CA ALA A 73 5.50 -15.39 1.03
C ALA A 73 4.53 -15.86 2.11
N LYS A 74 4.24 -17.17 2.08
CA LYS A 74 3.71 -17.93 3.20
C LYS A 74 4.69 -17.78 4.37
N ARG A 75 4.40 -16.85 5.28
CA ARG A 75 5.15 -16.67 6.53
C ARG A 75 4.30 -17.18 7.69
N SER A 76 4.74 -18.30 8.25
CA SER A 76 4.33 -18.85 9.55
C SER A 76 4.50 -17.77 10.63
N VAL A 77 3.46 -17.59 11.44
CA VAL A 77 3.50 -16.71 12.62
C VAL A 77 4.22 -17.49 13.73
N PRO A 78 5.34 -17.00 14.32
CA PRO A 78 5.85 -17.61 15.54
C PRO A 78 4.93 -17.19 16.69
N ALA A 79 4.52 -18.18 17.49
CA ALA A 79 3.73 -17.99 18.69
C ALA A 79 4.43 -17.00 19.63
N SER A 80 3.65 -16.03 20.11
CA SER A 80 4.05 -15.09 21.15
C SER A 80 4.51 -15.84 22.40
N THR A 81 5.81 -15.78 22.70
CA THR A 81 6.34 -16.13 24.02
C THR A 81 5.93 -15.05 25.00
N THR A 82 4.95 -15.36 25.84
CA THR A 82 4.54 -14.54 26.98
C THR A 82 5.69 -14.52 27.99
N THR A 83 6.48 -13.46 27.99
CA THR A 83 7.34 -13.12 29.13
C THR A 83 6.56 -12.18 30.04
N SER A 84 6.14 -12.66 31.21
CA SER A 84 5.91 -11.79 32.37
C SER A 84 6.35 -12.52 33.63
N LYS A 85 7.23 -11.85 34.37
CA LYS A 85 7.95 -12.30 35.56
C LYS A 85 7.17 -11.87 36.82
N ASN A 86 7.27 -12.74 37.83
CA ASN A 86 7.32 -12.48 39.29
C ASN A 86 6.04 -12.51 40.13
N GLY A 87 6.12 -13.30 41.21
CA GLY A 87 5.65 -12.87 42.53
C GLY A 87 4.89 -13.92 43.35
N THR A 88 5.57 -14.89 43.96
CA THR A 88 5.03 -15.58 45.16
C THR A 88 6.10 -15.66 46.23
N ALA A 89 5.91 -14.84 47.27
CA ALA A 89 6.61 -14.92 48.54
C ALA A 89 6.31 -16.27 49.20
N THR A 90 7.34 -16.90 49.76
CA THR A 90 7.22 -18.05 50.66
C THR A 90 7.85 -17.66 51.98
N SER A 91 7.04 -17.86 53.03
CA SER A 91 7.28 -18.03 54.47
C SER A 91 8.31 -17.17 55.20
#